data_AF-A0A972R1P0-F1
#
_entry.id   AF-A0A972R1P0-F1
#
_cell.length_a   1.000
_cell.length_b   1.000
_cell.length_c   1.000
_cell.angle_alpha   90.00
_cell.angle_beta   90.00
_cell.angle_gamma   90.00
#
_symmetry.space_group_name_H-M   'P 1'
#
loop_
_entity.id
_entity.type
_entity.pdbx_description
1 polymer ?
#
loop_
_entity_poly.entity_id
_entity_poly.type
_entity_poly.pdbx_seq_one_letter_code
_entity_poly.pdbx_strand_id
1 'polypeptide(L)'
;MKKYNKEIRKKLKELATLVWKRELDQYVEELAKRFDEWREKKIDCFEINEYIHKFHDGPSRELWKKHNYFKADMIVAIGLESGILKNPGF
;
A
#
# COMPACT_ATOMS: atom_id res chain seq x y z
N MET A 1 1.57 30.88 -4.19
CA MET A 1 2.91 30.38 -3.78
C MET A 1 2.88 28.85 -3.69
N LYS A 2 3.94 28.15 -4.12
CA LYS A 2 4.07 26.70 -3.86
C LYS A 2 4.47 26.51 -2.40
N LYS A 3 3.71 25.70 -1.64
CA LYS A 3 3.93 25.42 -0.21
C LYS A 3 5.35 24.93 0.11
N TYR A 4 5.99 24.25 -0.85
CA TYR A 4 7.32 23.66 -0.70
C TYR A 4 8.20 23.97 -1.92
N ASN A 5 9.52 24.03 -1.70
CA ASN A 5 10.51 24.13 -2.77
C ASN A 5 10.55 22.86 -3.67
N LYS A 6 11.37 22.87 -4.72
CA LYS A 6 11.45 21.73 -5.68
C LYS A 6 11.97 20.45 -5.01
N GLU A 7 12.98 20.57 -4.16
CA GLU A 7 13.66 19.45 -3.51
C GLU A 7 12.74 18.75 -2.50
N ILE A 8 12.08 19.52 -1.64
CA ILE A 8 11.11 19.01 -0.66
C ILE A 8 9.97 18.29 -1.38
N ARG A 9 9.43 18.86 -2.48
CA ARG A 9 8.38 18.18 -3.26
C ARG A 9 8.85 16.87 -3.87
N LYS A 10 10.10 16.79 -4.32
CA LYS A 10 10.68 15.53 -4.82
C LYS A 10 10.74 14.52 -3.68
N LYS A 11 11.23 14.91 -2.50
CA LYS A 11 11.35 14.01 -1.35
C LYS A 11 10.00 13.50 -0.85
N LEU A 12 9.00 14.37 -0.79
CA LEU A 12 7.64 13.99 -0.41
C LEU A 12 7.05 12.95 -1.37
N LYS A 13 7.29 13.09 -2.68
CA LYS A 13 6.86 12.10 -3.67
C LYS A 13 7.55 10.75 -3.47
N GLU A 14 8.87 10.75 -3.27
CA GLU A 14 9.63 9.52 -3.00
C GLU A 14 9.10 8.79 -1.75
N LEU A 15 8.85 9.53 -0.67
CA LEU A 15 8.30 8.97 0.56
C LEU A 15 6.86 8.49 0.37
N ALA A 16 6.02 9.22 -0.37
CA ALA A 16 4.66 8.78 -0.67
C ALA A 16 4.63 7.48 -1.49
N THR A 17 5.51 7.36 -2.49
CA THR A 17 5.69 6.11 -3.24
C THR A 17 6.18 4.97 -2.34
N LEU A 18 7.08 5.24 -1.39
CA LEU A 18 7.53 4.24 -0.42
C LEU A 18 6.39 3.77 0.49
N VAL A 19 5.52 4.69 0.94
CA VAL A 19 4.30 4.33 1.69
C VAL A 19 3.43 3.41 0.86
N TRP A 20 3.13 3.79 -0.39
CA TRP A 20 2.30 2.97 -1.27
C TRP A 20 2.87 1.56 -1.43
N LYS A 21 4.17 1.46 -1.73
CA LYS A 21 4.83 0.16 -1.88
C LYS A 21 4.64 -0.71 -0.63
N ARG A 22 4.91 -0.16 0.57
CA ARG A 22 4.82 -0.91 1.83
C ARG A 22 3.40 -1.34 2.15
N GLU A 23 2.40 -0.50 1.87
CA GLU A 23 0.99 -0.87 2.03
C GLU A 23 0.61 -2.00 1.07
N LEU A 24 1.03 -1.90 -0.20
CA LEU A 24 0.75 -2.93 -1.19
C LEU A 24 1.43 -4.25 -0.84
N ASP A 25 2.70 -4.21 -0.39
CA ASP A 25 3.46 -5.38 0.04
C ASP A 25 2.69 -6.16 1.13
N GLN A 26 2.07 -5.48 2.11
CA GLN A 26 1.27 -6.14 3.16
C GLN A 26 0.07 -6.91 2.59
N TYR A 27 -0.70 -6.31 1.70
CA TYR A 27 -1.85 -7.00 1.09
C TYR A 27 -1.43 -8.12 0.14
N VAL A 28 -0.30 -7.96 -0.55
CA VAL A 28 0.27 -9.02 -1.40
C VAL A 28 0.76 -10.19 -0.55
N GLU A 29 1.37 -9.93 0.61
CA GLU A 29 1.76 -10.98 1.57
C GLU A 29 0.53 -11.76 2.08
N GLU A 30 -0.58 -11.08 2.34
CA GLU A 30 -1.84 -11.76 2.70
C GLU A 30 -2.37 -12.65 1.57
N LEU A 31 -2.34 -12.16 0.33
CA LEU A 31 -2.75 -12.96 -0.83
C LEU A 31 -1.80 -14.15 -1.07
N ALA A 32 -0.49 -13.96 -0.85
CA ALA A 32 0.51 -15.01 -0.98
C ALA A 32 0.25 -16.18 -0.01
N LYS A 33 -0.16 -15.88 1.24
CA LYS A 33 -0.57 -16.93 2.20
C LYS A 33 -1.75 -17.76 1.69
N ARG A 34 -2.70 -17.15 0.96
CA ARG A 34 -3.82 -17.90 0.34
C ARG A 34 -3.34 -18.81 -0.78
N PHE A 35 -2.34 -18.39 -1.56
CA PHE A 35 -1.70 -19.27 -2.52
C PHE A 35 -0.98 -20.45 -1.86
N ASP A 36 -0.37 -20.26 -0.69
CA ASP A 36 0.20 -21.36 0.09
C ASP A 36 -0.88 -22.34 0.57
N GLU A 37 -1.99 -21.83 1.12
CA GLU A 37 -3.13 -22.65 1.53
C GLU A 37 -3.70 -23.48 0.35
N TRP A 38 -3.78 -22.89 -0.84
CA TRP A 38 -4.21 -23.59 -2.05
C TRP A 38 -3.23 -24.68 -2.47
N ARG A 39 -1.91 -24.40 -2.45
CA ARG A 39 -0.86 -25.40 -2.74
C ARG A 39 -0.92 -26.59 -1.77
N GLU A 40 -1.27 -26.32 -0.51
CA GLU A 40 -1.45 -27.32 0.54
C GLU A 40 -2.82 -28.02 0.50
N LYS A 41 -3.67 -27.71 -0.49
CA LYS A 41 -5.03 -28.24 -0.67
C LYS A 41 -5.97 -27.94 0.51
N LYS A 42 -5.70 -26.87 1.26
CA LYS A 42 -6.58 -26.37 2.34
C LYS A 42 -7.77 -25.59 1.80
N ILE A 43 -7.57 -24.94 0.65
CA ILE A 43 -8.61 -24.27 -0.12
C ILE A 43 -8.56 -24.74 -1.58
N ASP A 44 -9.68 -24.64 -2.29
CA ASP A 44 -9.78 -25.04 -3.69
C ASP A 44 -9.50 -23.88 -4.68
N CYS A 45 -9.64 -24.18 -5.98
CA CYS A 45 -9.40 -23.20 -7.05
C CYS A 45 -10.46 -22.09 -7.10
N PHE A 46 -11.68 -22.34 -6.65
CA PHE A 46 -12.74 -21.34 -6.60
C PHE A 46 -12.50 -20.36 -5.46
N GLU A 47 -12.05 -20.86 -4.30
CA GLU A 47 -11.73 -20.05 -3.14
C GLU A 47 -10.54 -19.10 -3.40
N ILE A 48 -9.43 -19.58 -3.96
CA ILE A 48 -8.30 -18.70 -4.31
C ILE A 48 -8.69 -17.67 -5.38
N ASN A 49 -9.53 -18.04 -6.35
CA ASN A 49 -10.04 -17.11 -7.35
C ASN A 49 -10.86 -15.98 -6.71
N GLU A 50 -11.72 -16.31 -5.74
CA GLU A 50 -12.48 -15.33 -4.97
C GLU A 50 -11.55 -14.40 -4.15
N TYR A 51 -10.49 -14.92 -3.54
CA TYR A 51 -9.51 -14.09 -2.84
C TYR A 51 -8.78 -13.11 -3.77
N ILE A 52 -8.45 -13.54 -5.00
CA ILE A 52 -7.85 -12.66 -6.02
C ILE A 52 -8.82 -11.53 -6.41
N HIS A 53 -10.10 -11.84 -6.64
CA HIS A 53 -11.11 -10.83 -6.94
C HIS A 53 -11.28 -9.84 -5.78
N LYS A 54 -11.38 -10.32 -4.54
CA LYS A 54 -11.45 -9.47 -3.34
C LYS A 54 -10.23 -8.55 -3.21
N PHE A 55 -9.03 -9.08 -3.44
CA PHE A 55 -7.80 -8.29 -3.42
C PHE A 55 -7.82 -7.17 -4.48
N HIS A 56 -8.22 -7.52 -5.70
CA HIS A 56 -8.27 -6.59 -6.83
C HIS A 56 -9.31 -5.48 -6.61
N ASP A 57 -10.53 -5.85 -6.26
CA ASP A 57 -11.67 -4.93 -6.19
C ASP A 57 -11.70 -4.11 -4.89
N GLY A 58 -11.07 -4.62 -3.83
CA GLY A 58 -10.96 -3.97 -2.52
C GLY A 58 -9.58 -3.33 -2.30
N PRO A 59 -8.65 -3.98 -1.58
CA PRO A 59 -7.39 -3.37 -1.13
C PRO A 59 -6.58 -2.67 -2.22
N SER A 60 -6.36 -3.33 -3.36
CA SER A 60 -5.58 -2.75 -4.47
C SER A 60 -6.22 -1.47 -5.00
N ARG A 61 -7.54 -1.50 -5.19
CA ARG A 61 -8.32 -0.36 -5.67
C ARG A 61 -8.33 0.80 -4.67
N GLU A 62 -8.51 0.52 -3.38
CA GLU A 62 -8.52 1.56 -2.35
C GLU A 62 -7.15 2.20 -2.15
N LEU A 63 -6.06 1.42 -2.22
CA LEU A 63 -4.70 1.97 -2.24
C LEU A 63 -4.47 2.85 -3.47
N TRP A 64 -4.88 2.39 -4.65
CA TRP A 64 -4.75 3.20 -5.87
C TRP A 64 -5.50 4.53 -5.73
N LYS A 65 -6.74 4.52 -5.22
CA LYS A 65 -7.50 5.75 -4.99
C LYS A 65 -6.76 6.67 -4.01
N LYS A 66 -6.36 6.15 -2.86
CA LYS A 66 -5.65 6.90 -1.81
C LYS A 66 -4.44 7.65 -2.38
N HIS A 67 -3.57 6.95 -3.11
CA HIS A 67 -2.31 7.51 -3.63
C HIS A 67 -2.47 8.40 -4.86
N ASN A 68 -3.59 8.30 -5.59
CA ASN A 68 -3.90 9.20 -6.70
C ASN A 68 -4.66 10.46 -6.28
N TYR A 69 -5.48 10.39 -5.23
CA TYR A 69 -6.30 11.53 -4.80
C TYR A 69 -5.62 12.40 -3.73
N PHE A 70 -4.84 11.82 -2.82
CA PHE A 70 -4.18 12.61 -1.79
C PHE A 70 -2.85 13.21 -2.28
N LYS A 71 -2.54 14.40 -1.78
CA LYS A 71 -1.24 15.03 -2.01
C LYS A 71 -0.14 14.27 -1.27
N ALA A 72 1.07 14.29 -1.82
CA ALA A 72 2.21 13.57 -1.27
C ALA A 72 2.51 13.93 0.20
N ASP A 73 2.29 15.18 0.64
CA ASP A 73 2.47 15.54 2.05
C ASP A 73 1.46 14.88 2.98
N MET A 74 0.21 14.71 2.55
CA MET A 74 -0.80 13.97 3.30
C MET A 74 -0.47 12.48 3.36
N ILE A 75 -0.04 11.87 2.25
CA ILE A 75 0.37 10.46 2.24
C ILE A 75 1.55 10.21 3.19
N VAL A 76 2.54 11.10 3.20
CA VAL A 76 3.68 10.99 4.12
C VAL A 76 3.24 11.12 5.57
N ALA A 77 2.34 12.04 5.89
CA ALA A 77 1.78 12.18 7.23
C ALA A 77 1.04 10.91 7.68
N ILE A 78 0.19 10.35 6.82
CA ILE A 78 -0.49 9.07 7.08
C ILE A 78 0.53 7.96 7.29
N GLY A 79 1.56 7.86 6.44
CA GLY A 79 2.59 6.83 6.57
C GLY A 79 3.39 6.92 7.87
N LEU A 80 3.60 8.12 8.42
CA LEU A 80 4.24 8.30 9.72
C LEU A 80 3.30 7.92 10.86
N GLU A 81 2.04 8.34 10.80
CA GLU A 81 1.02 8.04 11.80
C GLU A 81 0.69 6.55 11.89
N SER A 82 0.63 5.85 10.76
CA SER A 82 0.42 4.40 10.70
C SER A 82 1.68 3.57 10.97
N GLY A 83 2.83 4.21 11.22
CA GLY A 83 4.11 3.53 11.46
C GLY A 83 4.75 2.88 10.22
N ILE A 84 4.16 3.05 9.03
CA ILE A 84 4.71 2.56 7.77
C ILE A 84 6.05 3.23 7.45
N LEU A 85 6.15 4.53 7.71
CA LEU A 85 7.40 5.28 7.74
C LEU A 85 7.85 5.42 9.19
N LYS A 86 9.15 5.28 9.42
CA LYS A 86 9.74 5.60 10.72
C LYS A 86 10.13 7.06 10.72
N ASN A 87 9.81 7.76 11.82
CA ASN A 87 10.38 9.07 12.06
C ASN A 87 11.87 8.89 12.43
N PRO A 88 12.83 9.48 11.71
CA PRO A 88 14.23 9.37 12.08
C PRO A 88 14.61 10.10 13.38
N GLY A 89 13.68 10.78 14.05
CA GLY A 89 13.94 11.64 15.21
C GLY A 89 13.55 11.11 16.60
N PHE A 90 13.00 9.89 16.73
CA PHE A 90 12.68 9.25 18.03
C PHE A 90 12.78 7.73 17.92
#